data_AF-A0A5N6H3C3-F1
#
_entry.id   AF-A0A5N6H3C3-F1
#
_cell.length_a   1.000
_cell.length_b   1.000
_cell.length_c   1.000
_cell.angle_alpha   90.00
_cell.angle_beta   90.00
_cell.angle_gamma   90.00
#
_symmetry.space_group_name_H-M   'P 1'
#
loop_
_entity.id
_entity.type
_entity.pdbx_description
1 polymer ?
#
loop_
_entity_poly.entity_id
_entity_poly.type
_entity_poly.pdbx_seq_one_letter_code
_entity_poly.pdbx_strand_id
1 'polypeptide(L)'
;MFRCSQCDKSYQRKAHLLRHELTHSGQAASVCPFCKKSFLKPEVARRHSKACAIKYNQQPAPAAKPGRKRQSCDQCFATKRACDKGSPCSRCQSLGQQCTFESQQESSIGSPCPTDVSLSPSVQSPTPSKEESQFSFLRHFTDPCVERDRLAIGTTAECSVRRNLESLYSHLEDALVPPDPMAANFGDIPGAEMFFRPPLITDEYFPTDLLSYGPTKLSEQLHELMMELIETSKSMRPDYTEDPQLQLDIAQLAPLFTVSNVAIFISVFFHSLYWHLPVVHFPTFDPGNVSNPLLLSIFLTGATYSSSLDEAALLPRVLDVAEEHVFRKITTLSTQVAPPTHDLTRQIPTIQLLQAALIIEMLQFGQERVETRRRIRIIRHPSLVSLMRCLGIFQLKRSAPPTVCTGDDVTWRALVTEEVCVRLASWVFLADGFLTVCFKNRPTISIFEMECPFPWRTELWEAENASAFSRIAATDEAKLPMPSVREAIRLLLDNSEPGPLPSSLPLSAEHLLIMIYALNSLAFLARTDFFGSVPLKKIKSAANKWKQIWNSVYQDSNNDQMLLLGYPKHAEELWLLLTTMLDIATENSTKLPYLDNAATDDLGKLNEFIQWCCRDT
;
A
#
# COMPACT_ATOMS: atom_id res chain seq x y z
N MET A 1 -44.85 27.42 1.63
CA MET A 1 -43.36 27.51 1.59
C MET A 1 -42.93 28.39 2.77
N PHE A 2 -41.98 27.94 3.58
CA PHE A 2 -41.53 28.63 4.79
C PHE A 2 -40.20 29.35 4.49
N ARG A 3 -40.15 30.67 4.61
CA ARG A 3 -38.98 31.51 4.28
C ARG A 3 -38.14 31.81 5.53
N CYS A 4 -36.82 31.80 5.37
CA CYS A 4 -35.91 32.26 6.42
C CYS A 4 -36.01 33.79 6.57
N SER A 5 -35.96 34.27 7.81
CA SER A 5 -35.98 35.70 8.11
C SER A 5 -34.61 36.36 8.00
N GLN A 6 -33.54 35.57 7.81
CA GLN A 6 -32.15 36.03 7.78
C GLN A 6 -31.43 35.76 6.44
N CYS A 7 -32.07 35.05 5.51
CA CYS A 7 -31.60 34.95 4.13
C CYS A 7 -32.74 34.57 3.18
N ASP A 8 -32.50 34.62 1.87
CA ASP A 8 -33.54 34.40 0.85
C ASP A 8 -33.90 32.91 0.62
N LYS A 9 -33.41 32.00 1.47
CA LYS A 9 -33.70 30.56 1.34
C LYS A 9 -35.11 30.23 1.85
N SER A 10 -35.77 29.32 1.16
CA SER A 10 -37.14 28.89 1.49
C SER A 10 -37.30 27.38 1.40
N TYR A 11 -38.10 26.83 2.31
CA TYR A 11 -38.21 25.39 2.53
C TYR A 11 -39.66 24.93 2.48
N GLN A 12 -39.87 23.71 2.00
CA GLN A 12 -41.22 23.15 1.90
C GLN A 12 -41.81 22.73 3.27
N ARG A 13 -40.96 22.47 4.27
CA ARG A 13 -41.37 21.99 5.61
C ARG A 13 -40.81 22.88 6.71
N LYS A 14 -41.63 23.20 7.71
CA LYS A 14 -41.26 24.03 8.87
C LYS A 14 -40.06 23.47 9.66
N ALA A 15 -39.94 22.14 9.75
CA ALA A 15 -38.80 21.48 10.39
C ALA A 15 -37.47 21.72 9.67
N HIS A 16 -37.48 21.94 8.35
CA HIS A 16 -36.27 22.24 7.58
C HIS A 16 -35.90 23.72 7.70
N LEU A 17 -36.90 24.61 7.75
CA LEU A 17 -36.69 26.01 8.08
C LEU A 17 -36.06 26.18 9.47
N LEU A 18 -36.64 25.57 10.51
CA LEU A 18 -36.12 25.64 11.88
C LEU A 18 -34.67 25.12 11.98
N ARG A 19 -34.33 24.08 11.22
CA ARG A 19 -32.96 23.53 11.17
C ARG A 19 -31.98 24.47 10.49
N HIS A 20 -32.44 25.17 9.46
CA HIS A 20 -31.65 26.17 8.77
C HIS A 20 -31.49 27.45 9.62
N GLU A 21 -32.51 27.85 10.38
CA GLU A 21 -32.39 28.99 11.30
C GLU A 21 -31.32 28.76 12.40
N LEU A 22 -31.08 27.51 12.79
CA LEU A 22 -29.98 27.14 13.71
C LEU A 22 -28.58 27.36 13.12
N THR A 23 -28.43 27.48 11.79
CA THR A 23 -27.12 27.83 11.19
C THR A 23 -26.80 29.31 11.36
N HIS A 24 -27.80 30.16 11.63
CA HIS A 24 -27.59 31.58 11.92
C HIS A 24 -27.25 31.85 13.39
N SER A 25 -27.68 30.98 14.33
CA SER A 25 -27.51 31.19 15.76
C SER A 25 -26.22 30.62 16.36
N GLY A 26 -25.45 29.82 15.61
CA GLY A 26 -24.14 29.29 16.02
C GLY A 26 -24.13 28.35 17.25
N GLN A 27 -25.28 28.14 17.91
CA GLN A 27 -25.37 27.38 19.15
C GLN A 27 -25.89 25.97 18.90
N ALA A 28 -24.96 25.04 18.64
CA ALA A 28 -24.93 23.65 19.10
C ALA A 28 -23.82 22.90 18.36
N ALA A 29 -22.57 23.27 18.60
CA ALA A 29 -21.43 22.53 18.07
C ALA A 29 -21.22 21.22 18.85
N SER A 30 -21.49 20.09 18.20
CA SER A 30 -20.97 18.80 18.65
C SER A 30 -19.53 18.69 18.18
N VAL A 31 -18.58 18.56 19.11
CA VAL A 31 -17.16 18.62 18.81
C VAL A 31 -16.59 17.21 18.66
N CYS A 32 -15.74 17.00 17.66
CA CYS A 32 -14.99 15.74 17.54
C CYS A 32 -13.96 15.62 18.68
N PRO A 33 -13.90 14.48 19.40
CA PRO A 33 -13.00 14.33 20.54
C PRO A 33 -11.51 14.27 20.15
N PHE A 34 -11.18 14.05 18.87
CA PHE A 34 -9.80 13.87 18.40
C PHE A 34 -9.21 15.15 17.77
N CYS A 35 -9.91 15.77 16.82
CA CYS A 35 -9.44 16.96 16.11
C CYS A 35 -10.01 18.27 16.63
N LYS A 36 -10.90 18.22 17.63
CA LYS A 36 -11.62 19.37 18.21
C LYS A 36 -12.42 20.23 17.21
N LYS A 37 -12.66 19.74 15.99
CA LYS A 37 -13.53 20.41 15.01
C LYS A 37 -14.99 20.38 15.46
N SER A 38 -15.68 21.51 15.29
CA SER A 38 -17.07 21.73 15.68
C SER A 38 -18.03 21.43 14.53
N PHE A 39 -18.99 20.54 14.78
CA PHE A 39 -20.02 20.18 13.80
C PHE A 39 -21.39 20.65 14.26
N LEU A 40 -22.18 21.18 13.34
CA LEU A 40 -23.56 21.61 13.59
C LEU A 40 -24.51 20.45 13.94
N LYS A 41 -24.11 19.19 13.72
CA LYS A 41 -24.92 17.99 13.98
C LYS A 41 -24.11 16.91 14.72
N PRO A 42 -24.65 16.30 15.81
CA PRO A 42 -23.97 15.23 16.54
C PRO A 42 -23.67 13.98 15.71
N GLU A 43 -24.56 13.64 14.77
CA GLU A 43 -24.36 12.47 13.92
C GLU A 43 -23.22 12.68 12.90
N VAL A 44 -23.04 13.92 12.43
CA VAL A 44 -21.93 14.29 11.55
C VAL A 44 -20.62 14.27 12.32
N ALA A 45 -20.60 14.81 13.55
CA ALA A 45 -19.47 14.65 14.46
C ALA A 45 -19.12 13.18 14.71
N ARG A 46 -20.12 12.29 14.83
CA ARG A 46 -19.92 10.84 15.04
C ARG A 46 -19.40 10.11 13.79
N ARG A 47 -19.82 10.50 12.58
CA ARG A 47 -19.27 9.94 11.33
C ARG A 47 -17.86 10.45 11.09
N HIS A 48 -17.64 11.75 11.26
CA HIS A 48 -16.33 12.36 11.19
C HIS A 48 -15.39 11.71 12.23
N SER A 49 -15.81 11.53 13.49
CA SER A 49 -14.98 10.88 14.51
C SER A 49 -14.63 9.43 14.17
N LYS A 50 -15.39 8.73 13.31
CA LYS A 50 -15.03 7.38 12.86
C LYS A 50 -13.91 7.38 11.83
N ALA A 51 -13.85 8.40 10.97
CA ALA A 51 -12.91 8.56 9.86
C ALA A 51 -11.87 9.70 10.06
N CYS A 52 -11.82 10.30 11.24
CA CYS A 52 -10.96 11.44 11.54
C CYS A 52 -9.49 11.02 11.49
N ALA A 53 -8.68 11.64 10.63
CA ALA A 53 -7.25 11.34 10.49
C ALA A 53 -6.48 11.49 11.82
N ILE A 54 -6.85 12.47 12.66
CA ILE A 54 -6.20 12.70 13.97
C ILE A 54 -6.54 11.61 15.00
N LYS A 55 -7.65 10.87 14.81
CA LYS A 55 -8.01 9.74 15.68
C LYS A 55 -6.93 8.64 15.68
N TYR A 56 -6.25 8.46 14.57
CA TYR A 56 -5.20 7.43 14.42
C TYR A 56 -3.82 7.95 14.85
N ASN A 57 -3.71 9.25 15.16
CA ASN A 57 -2.48 9.91 15.64
C ASN A 57 -2.48 10.14 17.16
N GLN A 58 -3.51 9.70 17.89
CA GLN A 58 -3.59 9.80 19.36
C GLN A 58 -4.08 8.47 19.95
N GLN A 59 -3.58 8.11 21.15
CA GLN A 59 -4.08 6.96 21.90
C GLN A 59 -5.59 7.05 22.14
N PRO A 60 -6.32 5.91 22.17
CA PRO A 60 -7.78 5.92 22.32
C PRO A 60 -8.20 6.66 23.58
N ALA A 61 -9.15 7.59 23.43
CA ALA A 61 -9.75 8.31 24.55
C ALA A 61 -10.40 7.32 25.55
N PRO A 62 -10.37 7.61 26.86
CA PRO A 62 -10.98 6.74 27.88
C PRO A 62 -12.46 6.50 27.57
N ALA A 63 -12.89 5.25 27.77
CA ALA A 63 -14.23 4.77 27.45
C ALA A 63 -15.32 5.79 27.83
N ALA A 64 -16.15 6.17 26.85
CA ALA A 64 -17.30 7.03 27.09
C ALA A 64 -18.17 6.42 28.20
N LYS A 65 -18.67 7.28 29.10
CA LYS A 65 -19.52 6.87 30.23
C LYS A 65 -20.60 5.91 29.76
N PRO A 66 -20.79 4.76 30.41
CA PRO A 66 -21.77 3.76 29.99
C PRO A 66 -23.16 4.40 29.89
N GLY A 67 -23.88 4.02 28.83
CA GLY A 67 -25.27 4.45 28.62
C GLY A 67 -26.15 4.11 29.84
N ARG A 68 -27.29 4.80 29.94
CA ARG A 68 -28.25 4.71 31.04
C ARG A 68 -28.47 3.25 31.46
N LYS A 69 -28.16 2.92 32.72
CA LYS A 69 -28.25 1.55 33.27
C LYS A 69 -29.63 0.94 33.02
N ARG A 70 -29.63 -0.35 32.67
CA ARG A 70 -30.81 -1.17 32.44
C ARG A 70 -31.71 -1.16 33.68
N GLN A 71 -32.99 -0.84 33.50
CA GLN A 71 -33.96 -0.74 34.60
C GLN A 71 -34.94 -1.92 34.66
N SER A 72 -34.88 -2.84 33.70
CA SER A 72 -35.71 -4.06 33.65
C SER A 72 -34.99 -5.23 34.33
N CYS A 73 -35.71 -6.12 35.01
CA CYS A 73 -35.13 -7.34 35.59
C CYS A 73 -34.57 -8.29 34.52
N ASP A 74 -33.69 -9.19 34.97
CA ASP A 74 -33.30 -10.50 34.42
C ASP A 74 -34.20 -10.97 33.27
N GLN A 75 -35.34 -11.43 33.75
CA GLN A 75 -36.28 -12.20 32.97
C GLN A 75 -37.08 -11.36 31.98
N CYS A 76 -37.46 -10.13 32.37
CA CYS A 76 -38.21 -9.25 31.47
C CYS A 76 -37.35 -8.76 30.30
N PHE A 77 -36.05 -8.58 30.50
CA PHE A 77 -35.14 -8.21 29.43
C PHE A 77 -34.86 -9.36 28.47
N ALA A 78 -34.56 -10.56 28.99
CA ALA A 78 -34.33 -11.74 28.17
C ALA A 78 -35.54 -12.03 27.26
N THR A 79 -36.75 -11.81 27.79
CA THR A 79 -38.00 -11.98 27.05
C THR A 79 -38.44 -10.76 26.24
N LYS A 80 -37.66 -9.66 26.24
CA LYS A 80 -37.94 -8.38 25.56
C LYS A 80 -39.34 -7.81 25.87
N ARG A 81 -39.77 -7.86 27.13
CA ARG A 81 -41.07 -7.35 27.58
C ARG A 81 -40.92 -6.29 28.67
N ALA A 82 -41.95 -5.46 28.82
CA ALA A 82 -41.97 -4.37 29.78
C ALA A 82 -41.89 -4.90 31.23
N CYS A 83 -41.06 -4.25 32.04
CA CYS A 83 -40.87 -4.51 33.46
C CYS A 83 -41.37 -3.31 34.25
N ASP A 84 -42.20 -3.53 35.27
CA ASP A 84 -42.71 -2.50 36.18
C ASP A 84 -41.68 -2.06 37.24
N LYS A 85 -40.51 -2.72 37.26
CA LYS A 85 -39.34 -2.41 38.10
C LYS A 85 -39.56 -2.66 39.60
N GLY A 86 -40.64 -3.35 39.98
CA GLY A 86 -40.82 -3.88 41.33
C GLY A 86 -39.79 -4.98 41.63
N SER A 87 -39.46 -5.20 42.90
CA SER A 87 -38.62 -6.32 43.34
C SER A 87 -39.39 -7.18 44.37
N PRO A 88 -39.93 -8.36 43.98
CA PRO A 88 -39.99 -8.90 42.62
C PRO A 88 -40.97 -8.11 41.73
N CYS A 89 -40.73 -8.09 40.42
CA CYS A 89 -41.64 -7.43 39.47
C CYS A 89 -42.97 -8.21 39.43
N SER A 90 -44.11 -7.52 39.28
CA SER A 90 -45.45 -8.17 39.41
C SER A 90 -45.63 -9.34 38.45
N ARG A 91 -44.93 -9.28 37.32
CA ARG A 91 -44.89 -10.35 36.33
C ARG A 91 -44.10 -11.57 36.79
N CYS A 92 -42.87 -11.40 37.28
CA CYS A 92 -42.10 -12.53 37.79
C CYS A 92 -42.80 -13.16 39.01
N GLN A 93 -43.47 -12.34 39.82
CA GLN A 93 -44.27 -12.81 40.95
C GLN A 93 -45.47 -13.66 40.49
N SER A 94 -46.25 -13.20 39.51
CA SER A 94 -47.40 -13.96 38.98
C SER A 94 -46.99 -15.24 38.23
N LEU A 95 -45.79 -15.27 37.65
CA LEU A 95 -45.26 -16.45 36.95
C LEU A 95 -44.43 -17.37 37.86
N GLY A 96 -44.28 -17.06 39.15
CA GLY A 96 -43.47 -17.84 40.08
C GLY A 96 -41.99 -17.93 39.70
N GLN A 97 -41.48 -16.96 38.93
CA GLN A 97 -40.10 -16.97 38.43
C GLN A 97 -39.18 -16.05 39.22
N GLN A 98 -37.91 -16.41 39.31
CA GLN A 98 -36.90 -15.64 40.03
C GLN A 98 -36.66 -14.29 39.34
N CYS A 99 -36.81 -13.20 40.08
CA CYS A 99 -36.68 -11.83 39.58
C CYS A 99 -35.38 -11.20 40.10
N THR A 100 -34.34 -11.16 39.26
CA THR A 100 -33.05 -10.56 39.59
C THR A 100 -32.84 -9.26 38.82
N PHE A 101 -32.15 -8.30 39.42
CA PHE A 101 -31.69 -7.08 38.75
C PHE A 101 -30.18 -7.00 38.95
N GLU A 102 -29.43 -6.96 37.86
CA GLU A 102 -27.97 -6.92 37.89
C GLU A 102 -27.46 -5.59 38.52
N SER A 103 -26.69 -5.71 39.62
CA SER A 103 -26.00 -4.66 40.40
C SER A 103 -26.81 -3.87 41.46
N GLN A 104 -27.06 -4.53 42.60
CA GLN A 104 -27.07 -3.91 43.94
C GLN A 104 -26.40 -4.85 44.96
N GLN A 105 -25.07 -4.89 44.96
CA GLN A 105 -24.30 -5.30 46.13
C GLN A 105 -23.16 -4.29 46.29
N GLU A 106 -23.39 -3.28 47.12
CA GLU A 106 -22.33 -2.53 47.80
C GLU A 106 -22.93 -1.84 49.03
N SER A 107 -22.54 -2.28 50.23
CA SER A 107 -22.41 -1.43 51.42
C SER A 107 -21.78 -2.22 52.58
N SER A 108 -20.61 -1.79 53.09
CA SER A 108 -20.53 -1.06 54.38
C SER A 108 -19.09 -0.92 54.97
N ILE A 109 -18.63 0.35 55.12
CA ILE A 109 -17.83 0.97 56.22
C ILE A 109 -16.30 0.63 56.30
N GLY A 110 -15.29 1.52 56.43
CA GLY A 110 -15.15 2.99 56.51
C GLY A 110 -13.67 3.43 56.82
N SER A 111 -13.33 4.69 56.49
CA SER A 111 -12.19 5.56 56.97
C SER A 111 -10.79 5.53 56.28
N PRO A 112 -9.99 6.64 56.33
CA PRO A 112 -9.25 7.19 55.16
C PRO A 112 -7.69 7.22 55.21
N CYS A 113 -7.06 7.16 54.00
CA CYS A 113 -5.75 7.66 53.47
C CYS A 113 -4.43 7.57 54.30
N PRO A 114 -3.19 7.59 53.72
CA PRO A 114 -2.82 8.14 52.41
C PRO A 114 -1.74 7.38 51.56
N THR A 115 -1.60 7.87 50.31
CA THR A 115 -0.41 7.90 49.42
C THR A 115 0.10 6.65 48.70
N ASP A 116 0.22 6.84 47.37
CA ASP A 116 1.08 6.24 46.35
C ASP A 116 1.12 4.71 46.18
N VAL A 117 0.69 4.26 44.99
CA VAL A 117 1.55 3.64 43.96
C VAL A 117 0.68 3.28 42.77
N SER A 118 1.02 3.84 41.61
CA SER A 118 0.47 3.55 40.29
C SER A 118 0.75 2.10 39.88
N LEU A 119 -0.29 1.34 39.52
CA LEU A 119 -0.19 0.06 38.83
C LEU A 119 -1.10 0.06 37.60
N SER A 120 -0.47 0.24 36.43
CA SER A 120 -1.02 -0.15 35.14
C SER A 120 -0.93 -1.67 34.99
N PRO A 121 -1.91 -2.37 34.39
CA PRO A 121 -1.78 -3.79 34.10
C PRO A 121 -0.87 -3.97 32.89
N SER A 122 0.36 -4.42 33.17
CA SER A 122 1.25 -5.03 32.19
C SER A 122 0.58 -6.28 31.60
N VAL A 123 0.12 -6.19 30.35
CA VAL A 123 -0.06 -7.37 29.50
C VAL A 123 1.35 -7.87 29.18
N GLN A 124 1.88 -8.76 30.02
CA GLN A 124 3.02 -9.58 29.65
C GLN A 124 2.52 -10.58 28.60
N SER A 125 2.72 -10.26 27.33
CA SER A 125 2.84 -11.31 26.31
C SER A 125 4.03 -12.19 26.68
N PRO A 126 3.92 -13.53 26.66
CA PRO A 126 5.07 -14.37 26.92
C PRO A 126 6.17 -14.03 25.91
N THR A 127 7.37 -13.76 26.41
CA THR A 127 8.57 -13.63 25.58
C THR A 127 8.70 -14.89 24.71
N PRO A 128 8.74 -14.76 23.37
CA PRO A 128 9.00 -15.91 22.54
C PRO A 128 10.39 -16.42 22.85
N SER A 129 10.52 -17.74 22.95
CA SER A 129 11.82 -18.39 23.02
C SER A 129 12.67 -18.01 21.80
N LYS A 130 14.02 -18.01 21.90
CA LYS A 130 14.92 -17.72 20.76
C LYS A 130 14.68 -18.61 19.53
N GLU A 131 14.00 -19.75 19.71
CA GLU A 131 13.58 -20.69 18.65
C GLU A 131 12.30 -20.23 17.93
N GLU A 132 11.44 -19.43 18.57
CA GLU A 132 10.22 -18.85 17.98
C GLU A 132 10.48 -17.60 17.12
N SER A 133 11.68 -17.02 17.17
CA SER A 133 12.02 -15.78 16.44
C SER A 133 12.62 -15.99 15.05
N GLN A 134 12.95 -17.22 14.66
CA GLN A 134 13.49 -17.49 13.31
C GLN A 134 12.34 -17.66 12.30
N PHE A 135 12.49 -17.03 11.13
CA PHE A 135 11.52 -17.09 10.02
C PHE A 135 10.10 -16.59 10.34
N SER A 136 9.95 -15.64 11.27
CA SER A 136 8.63 -15.12 11.68
C SER A 136 7.77 -14.66 10.49
N PHE A 137 8.38 -13.92 9.56
CA PHE A 137 7.72 -13.40 8.37
C PHE A 137 7.49 -14.50 7.34
N LEU A 138 8.51 -15.26 6.99
CA LEU A 138 8.39 -16.31 5.97
C LEU A 138 7.41 -17.42 6.40
N ARG A 139 7.32 -17.74 7.70
CA ARG A 139 6.29 -18.65 8.23
C ARG A 139 4.90 -18.09 8.02
N HIS A 140 4.65 -16.85 8.45
CA HIS A 140 3.35 -16.20 8.26
C HIS A 140 2.97 -16.09 6.77
N PHE A 141 3.92 -15.71 5.92
CA PHE A 141 3.71 -15.52 4.49
C PHE A 141 3.39 -16.83 3.74
N THR A 142 4.06 -17.93 4.12
CA THR A 142 3.88 -19.24 3.48
C THR A 142 2.80 -20.11 4.10
N ASP A 143 2.23 -19.71 5.24
CA ASP A 143 1.19 -20.45 5.93
C ASP A 143 -0.07 -20.54 5.05
N PRO A 144 -0.54 -21.75 4.71
CA PRO A 144 -1.79 -21.92 3.98
C PRO A 144 -3.03 -21.46 4.77
N CYS A 145 -2.94 -21.29 6.10
CA CYS A 145 -4.04 -20.83 6.94
C CYS A 145 -4.20 -19.30 6.97
N VAL A 146 -3.25 -18.55 6.39
CA VAL A 146 -3.27 -17.08 6.36
C VAL A 146 -3.85 -16.60 5.02
N GLU A 147 -5.15 -16.23 5.05
CA GLU A 147 -5.91 -15.85 3.84
C GLU A 147 -5.69 -14.41 3.35
N ARG A 148 -5.24 -13.47 4.19
CA ARG A 148 -5.09 -12.05 3.83
C ARG A 148 -3.83 -11.43 4.42
N ASP A 149 -3.33 -10.40 3.74
CA ASP A 149 -2.19 -9.57 4.16
C ASP A 149 -0.87 -10.32 4.39
N ARG A 150 -0.56 -11.29 3.52
CA ARG A 150 0.65 -12.13 3.62
C ARG A 150 1.96 -11.32 3.65
N LEU A 151 1.96 -10.14 3.03
CA LEU A 151 3.09 -9.20 3.02
C LEU A 151 3.10 -8.24 4.22
N ALA A 152 2.17 -8.40 5.16
CA ALA A 152 1.99 -7.57 6.35
C ALA A 152 1.83 -6.07 6.04
N ILE A 153 1.26 -5.74 4.88
CA ILE A 153 1.04 -4.39 4.34
C ILE A 153 0.10 -3.61 5.26
N GLY A 154 -0.90 -4.26 5.86
CA GLY A 154 -1.80 -3.63 6.82
C GLY A 154 -1.09 -3.16 8.09
N THR A 155 -0.23 -4.01 8.67
CA THR A 155 0.52 -3.68 9.90
C THR A 155 1.58 -2.60 9.69
N THR A 156 2.16 -2.53 8.49
CA THR A 156 3.17 -1.53 8.11
C THR A 156 2.55 -0.23 7.63
N ALA A 157 1.32 -0.26 7.10
CA ALA A 157 0.53 0.93 6.81
C ALA A 157 0.24 1.78 8.05
N GLU A 158 0.15 1.19 9.25
CA GLU A 158 0.02 1.93 10.51
C GLU A 158 1.22 2.85 10.80
N CYS A 159 2.40 2.53 10.26
CA CYS A 159 3.61 3.34 10.39
C CYS A 159 3.72 4.47 9.34
N SER A 160 2.84 4.49 8.33
CA SER A 160 2.88 5.44 7.19
C SER A 160 2.46 6.87 7.53
N VAL A 161 2.08 7.14 8.77
CA VAL A 161 1.49 8.38 9.32
C VAL A 161 2.34 9.66 9.12
N ARG A 162 3.56 9.57 8.59
CA ARG A 162 4.52 10.68 8.53
C ARG A 162 4.51 11.54 7.26
N ARG A 163 3.67 11.27 6.25
CA ARG A 163 3.68 12.04 4.99
C ARG A 163 2.77 13.28 5.04
N ASN A 164 3.25 14.38 4.47
CA ASN A 164 2.40 15.53 4.17
C ASN A 164 1.51 15.18 2.96
N LEU A 165 0.22 14.94 3.20
CA LEU A 165 -0.75 14.64 2.14
C LEU A 165 -1.30 15.91 1.45
N GLU A 166 -0.90 17.11 1.89
CA GLU A 166 -1.42 18.38 1.34
C GLU A 166 -1.21 18.48 -0.17
N SER A 167 -0.05 18.06 -0.70
CA SER A 167 0.21 18.06 -2.15
C SER A 167 -0.74 17.14 -2.92
N LEU A 168 -1.01 15.92 -2.41
CA LEU A 168 -1.97 15.00 -3.02
C LEU A 168 -3.38 15.60 -3.03
N TYR A 169 -3.80 16.23 -1.93
CA TYR A 169 -5.11 16.90 -1.87
C TYR A 169 -5.20 18.07 -2.86
N SER A 170 -4.13 18.87 -3.01
CA SER A 170 -4.08 19.93 -4.02
C SER A 170 -4.25 19.38 -5.44
N HIS A 171 -3.51 18.33 -5.82
CA HIS A 171 -3.63 17.75 -7.16
C HIS A 171 -5.00 17.10 -7.38
N LEU A 172 -5.58 16.47 -6.35
CA LEU A 172 -6.95 15.97 -6.41
C LEU A 172 -7.94 17.12 -6.60
N GLU A 173 -7.83 18.21 -5.85
CA GLU A 173 -8.68 19.39 -6.01
C GLU A 173 -8.57 19.97 -7.42
N ASP A 174 -7.36 20.12 -7.95
CA ASP A 174 -7.11 20.60 -9.31
C ASP A 174 -7.74 19.68 -10.37
N ALA A 175 -7.62 18.36 -10.22
CA ALA A 175 -8.22 17.37 -11.13
C ALA A 175 -9.76 17.37 -11.10
N LEU A 176 -10.35 17.92 -10.03
CA LEU A 176 -11.79 18.08 -9.85
C LEU A 176 -12.32 19.42 -10.35
N VAL A 177 -11.44 20.32 -10.80
CA VAL A 177 -11.87 21.55 -11.49
C VAL A 177 -12.34 21.19 -12.91
N PRO A 178 -13.53 21.62 -13.35
CA PRO A 178 -13.97 21.44 -14.72
C PRO A 178 -13.00 22.09 -15.71
N PRO A 179 -12.71 21.46 -16.86
CA PRO A 179 -11.87 22.07 -17.89
C PRO A 179 -12.57 23.33 -18.45
N ASP A 180 -12.00 24.48 -18.13
CA ASP A 180 -12.35 25.83 -18.60
C ASP A 180 -13.81 26.29 -18.38
N PRO A 181 -14.12 26.97 -17.26
CA PRO A 181 -15.46 27.53 -17.02
C PRO A 181 -15.84 28.69 -17.95
N MET A 182 -14.90 29.26 -18.73
CA MET A 182 -15.15 30.42 -19.60
C MET A 182 -15.39 30.08 -21.08
N ALA A 183 -15.10 28.85 -21.53
CA ALA A 183 -15.37 28.44 -22.92
C ALA A 183 -16.88 28.20 -23.18
N ALA A 184 -17.69 28.02 -22.13
CA ALA A 184 -19.13 27.85 -22.22
C ALA A 184 -19.86 29.16 -21.85
N ASN A 185 -19.94 30.08 -22.81
CA ASN A 185 -20.83 31.25 -22.83
C ASN A 185 -20.80 32.15 -21.57
N PHE A 186 -20.03 33.23 -21.54
CA PHE A 186 -20.50 34.59 -21.23
C PHE A 186 -19.34 35.57 -21.42
N GLY A 187 -19.54 36.54 -22.31
CA GLY A 187 -18.59 37.63 -22.55
C GLY A 187 -18.51 38.62 -21.38
N ASP A 188 -17.31 39.16 -21.20
CA ASP A 188 -16.94 40.44 -20.61
C ASP A 188 -17.89 41.06 -19.57
N ILE A 189 -17.60 40.81 -18.29
CA ILE A 189 -17.99 41.71 -17.19
C ILE A 189 -16.74 42.07 -16.37
N PRO A 190 -16.38 43.36 -16.22
CA PRO A 190 -15.25 43.76 -15.39
C PRO A 190 -15.61 43.59 -13.91
N GLY A 191 -14.82 42.79 -13.18
CA GLY A 191 -15.01 42.55 -11.74
C GLY A 191 -14.72 41.12 -11.24
N ALA A 192 -14.17 40.24 -12.09
CA ALA A 192 -13.96 38.82 -11.77
C ALA A 192 -12.85 38.52 -10.73
N GLU A 193 -12.08 39.52 -10.28
CA GLU A 193 -10.93 39.29 -9.40
C GLU A 193 -11.25 39.14 -7.90
N MET A 194 -12.51 39.20 -7.46
CA MET A 194 -12.87 39.05 -6.04
C MET A 194 -13.50 37.71 -5.63
N PHE A 195 -13.67 36.74 -6.54
CA PHE A 195 -14.36 35.47 -6.23
C PHE A 195 -13.48 34.24 -6.07
N PHE A 196 -12.18 34.32 -6.35
CA PHE A 196 -11.26 33.18 -6.20
C PHE A 196 -10.34 33.35 -5.00
N ARG A 197 -10.91 33.17 -3.81
CA ARG A 197 -10.16 32.72 -2.64
C ARG A 197 -11.06 31.92 -1.71
N PRO A 198 -11.05 30.58 -1.73
CA PRO A 198 -11.68 29.81 -0.67
C PRO A 198 -10.77 29.81 0.57
N PRO A 199 -11.34 29.91 1.78
CA PRO A 199 -10.58 29.77 3.00
C PRO A 199 -10.16 28.31 3.22
N LEU A 200 -8.96 28.16 3.77
CA LEU A 200 -8.33 26.90 4.17
C LEU A 200 -9.28 26.01 4.99
N ILE A 201 -9.41 24.76 4.53
CA ILE A 201 -9.77 23.52 5.25
C ILE A 201 -10.52 23.73 6.57
N THR A 202 -11.84 23.86 6.52
CA THR A 202 -12.71 23.40 7.62
C THR A 202 -14.05 22.92 7.09
N ASP A 203 -14.57 21.87 7.76
CA ASP A 203 -15.82 21.14 7.53
C ASP A 203 -17.05 22.00 7.17
N GLU A 204 -17.18 22.36 5.90
CA GLU A 204 -18.49 22.38 5.27
C GLU A 204 -18.66 21.07 4.52
N TYR A 205 -19.88 20.51 4.61
CA TYR A 205 -20.33 19.44 3.73
C TYR A 205 -19.70 19.62 2.34
N PHE A 206 -19.05 18.58 1.78
CA PHE A 206 -19.06 18.45 0.33
C PHE A 206 -20.52 18.69 -0.06
N PRO A 207 -20.84 19.78 -0.77
CA PRO A 207 -22.20 19.99 -1.18
C PRO A 207 -22.52 18.73 -1.99
N THR A 208 -23.54 18.00 -1.57
CA THR A 208 -24.26 17.11 -2.48
C THR A 208 -24.72 17.87 -3.75
N ASP A 209 -24.54 19.19 -3.78
CA ASP A 209 -24.71 20.12 -4.90
C ASP A 209 -23.45 20.38 -5.75
N LEU A 210 -22.35 19.61 -5.61
CA LEU A 210 -21.32 19.51 -6.67
C LEU A 210 -21.86 18.79 -7.93
N LEU A 211 -23.11 18.29 -7.88
CA LEU A 211 -23.85 17.69 -8.99
C LEU A 211 -24.40 18.69 -10.03
N SER A 212 -23.93 19.94 -10.05
CA SER A 212 -24.35 20.94 -11.04
C SER A 212 -23.22 21.62 -11.81
N TYR A 213 -21.98 21.15 -11.68
CA TYR A 213 -20.88 21.57 -12.54
C TYR A 213 -20.59 20.47 -13.56
N GLY A 214 -20.21 20.86 -14.78
CA GLY A 214 -19.98 19.95 -15.91
C GLY A 214 -18.96 18.84 -15.61
N PRO A 215 -18.77 17.90 -16.54
CA PRO A 215 -17.83 16.80 -16.34
C PRO A 215 -16.43 17.34 -16.00
N THR A 216 -15.84 16.86 -14.90
CA THR A 216 -14.46 17.16 -14.53
C THR A 216 -13.52 16.25 -15.32
N LYS A 217 -12.27 16.66 -15.48
CA LYS A 217 -11.26 15.85 -16.19
C LYS A 217 -11.14 14.44 -15.59
N LEU A 218 -11.13 14.33 -14.27
CA LEU A 218 -11.08 13.04 -13.58
C LEU A 218 -12.35 12.22 -13.82
N SER A 219 -13.54 12.84 -13.88
CA SER A 219 -14.79 12.11 -14.14
C SER A 219 -14.86 11.55 -15.56
N GLU A 220 -14.34 12.28 -16.55
CA GLU A 220 -14.21 11.80 -17.93
C GLU A 220 -13.24 10.62 -18.00
N GLN A 221 -12.09 10.76 -17.34
CA GLN A 221 -11.08 9.70 -17.29
C GLN A 221 -11.61 8.41 -16.64
N LEU A 222 -12.42 8.52 -15.58
CA LEU A 222 -13.07 7.36 -14.96
C LEU A 222 -14.09 6.71 -15.87
N HIS A 223 -14.85 7.51 -16.62
CA HIS A 223 -15.81 6.98 -17.59
C HIS A 223 -15.09 6.21 -18.70
N GLU A 224 -14.01 6.77 -19.25
CA GLU A 224 -13.16 6.08 -20.24
C GLU A 224 -12.62 4.75 -19.70
N LEU A 225 -12.08 4.76 -18.46
CA LEU A 225 -11.57 3.57 -17.79
C LEU A 225 -12.63 2.47 -17.66
N MET A 226 -13.84 2.83 -17.24
CA MET A 226 -14.94 1.88 -17.14
C MET A 226 -15.26 1.26 -18.51
N MET A 227 -15.29 2.08 -19.57
CA MET A 227 -15.54 1.60 -20.92
C MET A 227 -14.42 0.69 -21.44
N GLU A 228 -13.16 1.04 -21.20
CA GLU A 228 -12.00 0.20 -21.53
C GLU A 228 -12.06 -1.18 -20.83
N LEU A 229 -12.47 -1.22 -19.56
CA LEU A 229 -12.64 -2.45 -18.80
C LEU A 229 -13.78 -3.30 -19.34
N ILE A 230 -14.92 -2.69 -19.68
CA ILE A 230 -16.07 -3.40 -20.26
C ILE A 230 -15.67 -4.03 -21.59
N GLU A 231 -15.01 -3.27 -22.47
CA GLU A 231 -14.49 -3.75 -23.75
C GLU A 231 -13.53 -4.93 -23.57
N THR A 232 -12.59 -4.79 -22.62
CA THR A 232 -11.64 -5.86 -22.28
C THR A 232 -12.37 -7.11 -21.79
N SER A 233 -13.35 -6.96 -20.89
CA SER A 233 -14.12 -8.08 -20.35
C SER A 233 -14.87 -8.86 -21.43
N LYS A 234 -15.41 -8.17 -22.45
CA LYS A 234 -16.10 -8.81 -23.60
C LYS A 234 -15.14 -9.66 -24.42
N SER A 235 -13.90 -9.17 -24.62
CA SER A 235 -12.88 -9.84 -25.43
C SER A 235 -12.22 -11.06 -24.76
N MET A 236 -12.38 -11.25 -23.45
CA MET A 236 -11.77 -12.37 -22.71
C MET A 236 -12.50 -13.71 -22.90
N ARG A 237 -13.60 -13.74 -23.67
CA ARG A 237 -14.48 -14.91 -23.79
C ARG A 237 -13.95 -15.93 -24.81
N PRO A 238 -13.91 -17.23 -24.48
CA PRO A 238 -13.91 -18.28 -25.49
C PRO A 238 -15.31 -18.45 -26.09
N ASP A 239 -15.42 -18.60 -27.42
CA ASP A 239 -16.67 -18.56 -28.21
C ASP A 239 -17.79 -19.55 -27.83
N TYR A 240 -17.69 -20.35 -26.75
CA TYR A 240 -18.54 -21.52 -26.52
C TYR A 240 -19.32 -21.57 -25.18
N THR A 241 -19.26 -20.57 -24.30
CA THR A 241 -20.04 -20.60 -23.03
C THR A 241 -20.91 -19.36 -22.81
N GLU A 242 -22.23 -19.54 -22.93
CA GLU A 242 -23.31 -18.59 -22.60
C GLU A 242 -23.55 -18.48 -21.09
N ASP A 243 -22.59 -17.95 -20.33
CA ASP A 243 -22.86 -17.50 -18.97
C ASP A 243 -22.86 -15.95 -18.90
N PRO A 244 -24.03 -15.29 -18.88
CA PRO A 244 -24.16 -13.84 -18.81
C PRO A 244 -23.57 -13.22 -17.54
N GLN A 245 -23.32 -14.02 -16.49
CA GLN A 245 -22.87 -13.53 -15.19
C GLN A 245 -21.39 -13.09 -15.18
N LEU A 246 -20.61 -13.37 -16.24
CA LEU A 246 -19.18 -13.10 -16.25
C LEU A 246 -18.77 -11.72 -16.79
N GLN A 247 -19.66 -11.02 -17.52
CA GLN A 247 -19.33 -9.72 -18.13
C GLN A 247 -19.45 -8.57 -17.15
N LEU A 248 -18.52 -7.62 -17.24
CA LEU A 248 -18.64 -6.35 -16.54
C LEU A 248 -19.62 -5.46 -17.28
N ASP A 249 -20.54 -4.85 -16.55
CA ASP A 249 -21.45 -3.84 -17.06
C ASP A 249 -21.24 -2.49 -16.34
N ILE A 250 -21.79 -1.43 -16.93
CA ILE A 250 -21.72 -0.08 -16.34
C ILE A 250 -22.42 -0.04 -14.98
N ALA A 251 -23.51 -0.79 -14.80
CA ALA A 251 -24.30 -0.77 -13.57
C ALA A 251 -23.54 -1.34 -12.36
N GLN A 252 -22.65 -2.31 -12.59
CA GLN A 252 -21.78 -2.93 -11.60
C GLN A 252 -20.55 -2.07 -11.33
N LEU A 253 -19.99 -1.41 -12.35
CA LEU A 253 -18.78 -0.58 -12.20
C LEU A 253 -19.07 0.82 -11.65
N ALA A 254 -20.17 1.46 -12.03
CA ALA A 254 -20.47 2.86 -11.68
C ALA A 254 -20.49 3.14 -10.16
N PRO A 255 -21.01 2.25 -9.29
CA PRO A 255 -20.94 2.46 -7.84
C PRO A 255 -19.50 2.45 -7.30
N LEU A 256 -18.61 1.71 -7.95
CA LEU A 256 -17.21 1.59 -7.55
C LEU A 256 -16.38 2.76 -8.10
N PHE A 257 -16.49 3.07 -9.39
CA PHE A 257 -15.72 4.10 -10.10
C PHE A 257 -16.30 5.50 -9.93
N THR A 258 -16.42 5.94 -8.68
CA THR A 258 -16.84 7.30 -8.35
C THR A 258 -15.65 8.18 -8.00
N VAL A 259 -15.76 9.47 -8.28
CA VAL A 259 -14.76 10.47 -7.91
C VAL A 259 -14.42 10.41 -6.41
N SER A 260 -15.42 10.22 -5.55
CA SER A 260 -15.22 10.09 -4.10
C SER A 260 -14.40 8.86 -3.74
N ASN A 261 -14.66 7.71 -4.38
CA ASN A 261 -13.90 6.49 -4.16
C ASN A 261 -12.46 6.62 -4.68
N VAL A 262 -12.24 7.33 -5.78
CA VAL A 262 -10.89 7.56 -6.32
C VAL A 262 -10.01 8.27 -5.30
N ALA A 263 -10.48 9.36 -4.69
CA ALA A 263 -9.71 10.08 -3.68
C ALA A 263 -9.37 9.19 -2.47
N ILE A 264 -10.34 8.39 -2.01
CA ILE A 264 -10.14 7.45 -0.89
C ILE A 264 -9.11 6.39 -1.26
N PHE A 265 -9.27 5.74 -2.41
CA PHE A 265 -8.43 4.61 -2.80
C PHE A 265 -7.01 5.03 -3.16
N ILE A 266 -6.82 6.18 -3.80
CA ILE A 266 -5.48 6.74 -4.02
C ILE A 266 -4.80 7.02 -2.68
N SER A 267 -5.51 7.62 -1.72
CA SER A 267 -4.97 7.84 -0.38
C SER A 267 -4.57 6.51 0.26
N VAL A 268 -5.44 5.50 0.24
CA VAL A 268 -5.13 4.18 0.82
C VAL A 268 -3.95 3.51 0.12
N PHE A 269 -3.80 3.64 -1.21
CA PHE A 269 -2.62 3.15 -1.92
C PHE A 269 -1.31 3.73 -1.36
N PHE A 270 -1.25 5.05 -1.16
CA PHE A 270 -0.05 5.73 -0.67
C PHE A 270 0.24 5.47 0.82
N HIS A 271 -0.77 5.07 1.61
CA HIS A 271 -0.58 4.63 3.00
C HIS A 271 -0.20 3.15 3.11
N SER A 272 -0.73 2.30 2.24
CA SER A 272 -0.58 0.85 2.33
C SER A 272 0.56 0.33 1.45
N LEU A 273 0.35 0.21 0.13
CA LEU A 273 1.28 -0.51 -0.74
C LEU A 273 2.54 0.31 -1.08
N TYR A 274 2.43 1.63 -1.16
CA TYR A 274 3.52 2.50 -1.65
C TYR A 274 4.82 2.35 -0.85
N TRP A 275 4.76 2.03 0.45
CA TRP A 275 5.96 1.82 1.27
C TRP A 275 6.75 0.57 0.85
N HIS A 276 6.07 -0.44 0.30
CA HIS A 276 6.69 -1.68 -0.17
C HIS A 276 7.07 -1.62 -1.65
N LEU A 277 6.35 -0.79 -2.40
CA LEU A 277 6.48 -0.64 -3.84
C LEU A 277 6.57 0.85 -4.24
N PRO A 278 7.64 1.57 -3.86
CA PRO A 278 7.82 2.99 -4.16
C PRO A 278 8.28 3.19 -5.61
N VAL A 279 7.42 2.80 -6.57
CA VAL A 279 7.66 2.97 -8.00
C VAL A 279 6.92 4.17 -8.58
N VAL A 280 5.99 4.77 -7.84
CA VAL A 280 5.25 5.99 -8.21
C VAL A 280 5.79 7.17 -7.41
N HIS A 281 6.29 8.21 -8.07
CA HIS A 281 6.82 9.37 -7.37
C HIS A 281 5.67 10.22 -6.82
N PHE A 282 5.46 10.16 -5.50
CA PHE A 282 4.35 10.84 -4.83
C PHE A 282 4.30 12.36 -5.11
N PRO A 283 5.41 13.13 -4.98
CA PRO A 283 5.35 14.58 -5.18
C PRO A 283 4.97 15.05 -6.58
N THR A 284 5.19 14.23 -7.61
CA THR A 284 4.82 14.56 -9.00
C THR A 284 3.59 13.79 -9.47
N PHE A 285 2.93 13.04 -8.59
CA PHE A 285 1.75 12.26 -8.94
C PHE A 285 0.53 13.17 -9.05
N ASP A 286 -0.06 13.23 -10.24
CA ASP A 286 -1.29 13.96 -10.52
C ASP A 286 -2.35 13.00 -11.08
N PRO A 287 -3.43 12.72 -10.33
CA PRO A 287 -4.45 11.77 -10.73
C PRO A 287 -5.20 12.15 -12.02
N GLY A 288 -5.26 13.44 -12.37
CA GLY A 288 -5.91 13.90 -13.60
C GLY A 288 -5.00 13.91 -14.83
N ASN A 289 -3.71 13.60 -14.69
CA ASN A 289 -2.73 13.63 -15.77
C ASN A 289 -1.97 12.30 -15.96
N VAL A 290 -2.11 11.34 -15.05
CA VAL A 290 -1.56 9.99 -15.23
C VAL A 290 -2.37 9.17 -16.23
N SER A 291 -1.73 8.18 -16.84
CA SER A 291 -2.38 7.26 -17.76
C SER A 291 -3.42 6.37 -17.07
N ASN A 292 -4.43 5.98 -17.84
CA ASN A 292 -5.50 5.08 -17.42
C ASN A 292 -4.99 3.78 -16.76
N PRO A 293 -4.03 3.03 -17.33
CA PRO A 293 -3.48 1.84 -16.67
C PRO A 293 -2.93 2.10 -15.26
N LEU A 294 -2.20 3.19 -15.07
CA LEU A 294 -1.59 3.52 -13.77
C LEU A 294 -2.64 3.99 -12.77
N LEU A 295 -3.58 4.84 -13.20
CA LEU A 295 -4.68 5.28 -12.33
C LEU A 295 -5.51 4.07 -11.87
N LEU A 296 -5.80 3.16 -12.80
CA LEU A 296 -6.56 1.93 -12.53
C LEU A 296 -5.84 1.01 -11.52
N SER A 297 -4.54 0.78 -11.68
CA SER A 297 -3.79 -0.10 -10.77
C SER A 297 -3.71 0.48 -9.35
N ILE A 298 -3.48 1.79 -9.22
CA ILE A 298 -3.50 2.51 -7.94
C ILE A 298 -4.90 2.44 -7.31
N PHE A 299 -5.94 2.72 -8.09
CA PHE A 299 -7.33 2.66 -7.66
C PHE A 299 -7.72 1.27 -7.14
N LEU A 300 -7.43 0.20 -7.89
CA LEU A 300 -7.79 -1.16 -7.50
C LEU A 300 -6.99 -1.66 -6.29
N THR A 301 -5.75 -1.20 -6.14
CA THR A 301 -4.97 -1.45 -4.93
C THR A 301 -5.66 -0.83 -3.72
N GLY A 302 -5.99 0.47 -3.79
CA GLY A 302 -6.71 1.15 -2.72
C GLY A 302 -8.05 0.52 -2.40
N ALA A 303 -8.81 0.13 -3.43
CA ALA A 303 -10.06 -0.61 -3.27
C ALA A 303 -9.85 -1.91 -2.50
N THR A 304 -8.82 -2.69 -2.84
CA THR A 304 -8.52 -3.98 -2.19
C THR A 304 -8.26 -3.83 -0.70
N TYR A 305 -7.55 -2.78 -0.30
CA TYR A 305 -7.26 -2.51 1.12
C TYR A 305 -8.36 -1.72 1.85
N SER A 306 -9.33 -1.14 1.14
CA SER A 306 -10.44 -0.37 1.73
C SER A 306 -11.75 -1.16 1.87
N SER A 307 -11.94 -2.20 1.04
CA SER A 307 -13.24 -2.87 0.88
C SER A 307 -13.68 -3.59 2.16
N SER A 308 -14.89 -3.27 2.64
CA SER A 308 -15.61 -4.09 3.63
C SER A 308 -16.24 -5.32 2.96
N LEU A 309 -16.54 -6.36 3.75
CA LEU A 309 -16.92 -7.72 3.30
C LEU A 309 -18.03 -7.80 2.23
N ASP A 310 -18.90 -6.80 2.07
CA ASP A 310 -20.03 -6.81 1.12
C ASP A 310 -19.66 -6.42 -0.33
N GLU A 311 -18.55 -5.71 -0.58
CA GLU A 311 -18.07 -5.35 -1.94
C GLU A 311 -17.09 -6.39 -2.54
N ALA A 312 -16.79 -7.45 -1.78
CA ALA A 312 -15.69 -8.38 -2.03
C ALA A 312 -15.88 -9.29 -3.26
N ALA A 313 -17.10 -9.44 -3.79
CA ALA A 313 -17.37 -10.36 -4.90
C ALA A 313 -16.99 -9.79 -6.28
N LEU A 314 -17.14 -8.48 -6.48
CA LEU A 314 -16.89 -7.83 -7.77
C LEU A 314 -15.40 -7.57 -8.00
N LEU A 315 -14.69 -7.14 -6.96
CA LEU A 315 -13.31 -6.65 -7.05
C LEU A 315 -12.30 -7.67 -7.62
N PRO A 316 -12.32 -8.96 -7.23
CA PRO A 316 -11.41 -9.95 -7.83
C PRO A 316 -11.59 -10.10 -9.35
N ARG A 317 -12.83 -10.01 -9.84
CA ARG A 317 -13.11 -10.06 -11.28
C ARG A 317 -12.64 -8.80 -11.99
N VAL A 318 -12.85 -7.63 -11.39
CA VAL A 318 -12.33 -6.36 -11.95
C VAL A 318 -10.81 -6.39 -12.02
N LEU A 319 -10.14 -6.98 -11.02
CA LEU A 319 -8.69 -7.21 -11.03
C LEU A 319 -8.23 -8.12 -12.18
N ASP A 320 -8.92 -9.24 -12.42
CA ASP A 320 -8.59 -10.14 -13.53
C ASP A 320 -8.74 -9.44 -14.90
N VAL A 321 -9.77 -8.61 -15.08
CA VAL A 321 -9.98 -7.82 -16.31
C VAL A 321 -8.94 -6.71 -16.45
N ALA A 322 -8.60 -6.02 -15.35
CA ALA A 322 -7.58 -4.98 -15.34
C ALA A 322 -6.19 -5.54 -15.68
N GLU A 323 -5.85 -6.70 -15.14
CA GLU A 323 -4.62 -7.42 -15.50
C GLU A 323 -4.57 -7.68 -17.01
N GLU A 324 -5.63 -8.26 -17.58
CA GLU A 324 -5.68 -8.52 -19.03
C GLU A 324 -5.59 -7.23 -19.84
N HIS A 325 -6.27 -6.16 -19.42
CA HIS A 325 -6.21 -4.85 -20.07
C HIS A 325 -4.76 -4.33 -20.14
N VAL A 326 -4.04 -4.38 -19.02
CA VAL A 326 -2.65 -3.91 -18.92
C VAL A 326 -1.70 -4.80 -19.72
N PHE A 327 -1.77 -6.12 -19.55
CA PHE A 327 -0.81 -7.02 -20.18
C PHE A 327 -1.03 -7.18 -21.68
N ARG A 328 -2.25 -6.99 -22.19
CA ARG A 328 -2.49 -6.91 -23.63
C ARG A 328 -1.77 -5.72 -24.27
N LYS A 329 -1.79 -4.56 -23.61
CA LYS A 329 -1.02 -3.37 -24.04
C LYS A 329 0.49 -3.66 -24.01
N ILE A 330 1.00 -4.33 -22.97
CA ILE A 330 2.41 -4.77 -22.90
C ILE A 330 2.77 -5.69 -24.06
N THR A 331 2.02 -6.76 -24.28
CA THR A 331 2.29 -7.71 -25.37
C THR A 331 2.28 -7.02 -26.73
N THR A 332 1.33 -6.12 -26.96
CA THR A 332 1.26 -5.34 -28.21
C THR A 332 2.53 -4.52 -28.41
N LEU A 333 2.98 -3.79 -27.39
CA LEU A 333 4.20 -2.97 -27.48
C LEU A 333 5.47 -3.82 -27.62
N SER A 334 5.55 -4.97 -26.95
CA SER A 334 6.69 -5.89 -27.07
C SER A 334 6.87 -6.45 -28.49
N THR A 335 5.79 -6.51 -29.28
CA THR A 335 5.86 -6.99 -30.69
C THR A 335 6.22 -5.89 -31.70
N GLN A 336 6.19 -4.61 -31.30
CA GLN A 336 6.51 -3.52 -32.21
C GLN A 336 8.02 -3.42 -32.42
N VAL A 337 8.45 -3.47 -33.68
CA VAL A 337 9.84 -3.27 -34.11
C VAL A 337 10.13 -1.77 -34.16
N ALA A 338 10.17 -1.10 -33.01
CA ALA A 338 10.62 0.29 -32.93
C ALA A 338 12.03 0.34 -32.35
N PRO A 339 12.95 1.13 -32.94
CA PRO A 339 14.26 1.35 -32.35
C PRO A 339 14.09 2.00 -30.97
N PRO A 340 14.96 1.71 -29.99
CA PRO A 340 14.89 2.32 -28.67
C PRO A 340 15.03 3.84 -28.83
N THR A 341 13.94 4.57 -28.62
CA THR A 341 14.02 6.02 -28.46
C THR A 341 14.67 6.28 -27.10
N HIS A 342 15.89 6.83 -27.09
CA HIS A 342 16.58 7.15 -25.85
C HIS A 342 15.93 8.30 -25.05
N ASP A 343 14.92 8.96 -25.62
CA ASP A 343 14.17 10.02 -24.95
C ASP A 343 13.05 9.43 -24.08
N LEU A 344 13.37 9.21 -22.81
CA LEU A 344 12.46 8.68 -21.79
C LEU A 344 11.20 9.55 -21.60
N THR A 345 11.28 10.85 -21.89
CA THR A 345 10.12 11.76 -21.73
C THR A 345 8.99 11.42 -22.71
N ARG A 346 9.32 10.94 -23.91
CA ARG A 346 8.34 10.45 -24.89
C ARG A 346 7.78 9.08 -24.53
N GLN A 347 8.45 8.35 -23.63
CA GLN A 347 8.06 7.02 -23.20
C GLN A 347 7.28 7.02 -21.88
N ILE A 348 6.94 8.18 -21.31
CA ILE A 348 6.18 8.29 -20.06
C ILE A 348 4.93 7.39 -20.04
N PRO A 349 4.06 7.35 -21.07
CA PRO A 349 2.89 6.45 -21.07
C PRO A 349 3.27 4.97 -20.96
N THR A 350 4.36 4.56 -21.60
CA THR A 350 4.88 3.19 -21.52
C THR A 350 5.50 2.90 -20.16
N ILE A 351 6.23 3.84 -19.57
CA ILE A 351 6.79 3.72 -18.22
C ILE A 351 5.64 3.58 -17.20
N GLN A 352 4.57 4.36 -17.35
CA GLN A 352 3.38 4.25 -16.51
C GLN A 352 2.62 2.93 -16.70
N LEU A 353 2.62 2.38 -17.91
CA LEU A 353 2.11 1.02 -18.17
C LEU A 353 2.94 -0.05 -17.43
N LEU A 354 4.27 0.09 -17.39
CA LEU A 354 5.15 -0.80 -16.63
C LEU A 354 4.92 -0.69 -15.11
N GLN A 355 4.75 0.54 -14.59
CA GLN A 355 4.34 0.77 -13.20
C GLN A 355 3.01 0.06 -12.89
N ALA A 356 2.02 0.21 -13.77
CA ALA A 356 0.71 -0.41 -13.62
C ALA A 356 0.80 -1.94 -13.57
N ALA A 357 1.56 -2.54 -14.48
CA ALA A 357 1.75 -3.98 -14.56
C ALA A 357 2.41 -4.54 -13.29
N LEU A 358 3.47 -3.90 -12.81
CA LEU A 358 4.14 -4.31 -11.57
C LEU A 358 3.21 -4.18 -10.35
N ILE A 359 2.44 -3.10 -10.25
CA ILE A 359 1.46 -2.93 -9.16
C ILE A 359 0.41 -4.05 -9.19
N ILE A 360 -0.14 -4.38 -10.37
CA ILE A 360 -1.12 -5.46 -10.52
C ILE A 360 -0.49 -6.82 -10.18
N GLU A 361 0.71 -7.11 -10.68
CA GLU A 361 1.44 -8.35 -10.35
C GLU A 361 1.59 -8.50 -8.83
N MET A 362 2.02 -7.45 -8.13
CA MET A 362 2.20 -7.48 -6.67
C MET A 362 0.87 -7.60 -5.92
N LEU A 363 -0.20 -6.96 -6.41
CA LEU A 363 -1.52 -7.04 -5.80
C LEU A 363 -2.13 -8.44 -5.93
N GLN A 364 -2.06 -9.02 -7.13
CA GLN A 364 -2.60 -10.36 -7.40
C GLN A 364 -1.74 -11.47 -6.80
N PHE A 365 -0.44 -11.22 -6.61
CA PHE A 365 0.42 -12.12 -5.88
C PHE A 365 -0.13 -12.43 -4.47
N GLY A 366 -0.65 -11.42 -3.79
CA GLY A 366 -1.26 -11.55 -2.47
C GLY A 366 -2.55 -12.37 -2.43
N GLN A 367 -3.10 -12.78 -3.59
CA GLN A 367 -4.33 -13.57 -3.67
C GLN A 367 -4.05 -15.09 -3.65
N GLU A 368 -5.01 -15.87 -3.15
CA GLU A 368 -4.92 -17.34 -3.04
C GLU A 368 -5.42 -18.09 -4.29
N ARG A 369 -5.00 -17.65 -5.48
CA ARG A 369 -5.38 -18.29 -6.75
C ARG A 369 -4.17 -18.88 -7.43
N VAL A 370 -4.10 -20.21 -7.45
CA VAL A 370 -3.01 -20.99 -8.06
C VAL A 370 -2.86 -20.66 -9.55
N GLU A 371 -3.98 -20.50 -10.26
CA GLU A 371 -4.03 -20.16 -11.68
C GLU A 371 -3.45 -18.77 -11.95
N THR A 372 -3.78 -17.80 -11.10
CA THR A 372 -3.25 -16.43 -11.17
C THR A 372 -1.74 -16.43 -10.94
N ARG A 373 -1.26 -17.13 -9.90
CA ARG A 373 0.19 -17.26 -9.64
C ARG A 373 0.91 -17.92 -10.82
N ARG A 374 0.38 -19.01 -11.35
CA ARG A 374 0.93 -19.69 -12.53
C ARG A 374 1.02 -18.74 -13.73
N ARG A 375 -0.05 -18.00 -14.02
CA ARG A 375 -0.12 -17.03 -15.11
C ARG A 375 0.89 -15.91 -14.94
N ILE A 376 1.06 -15.38 -13.73
CA ILE A 376 2.08 -14.38 -13.42
C ILE A 376 3.48 -14.93 -13.74
N ARG A 377 3.83 -16.11 -13.23
CA ARG A 377 5.17 -16.69 -13.41
C ARG A 377 5.51 -17.04 -14.86
N ILE A 378 4.56 -17.59 -15.60
CA ILE A 378 4.82 -18.17 -16.93
C ILE A 378 4.61 -17.14 -18.05
N ILE A 379 3.69 -16.19 -17.87
CA ILE A 379 3.24 -15.31 -18.96
C ILE A 379 3.47 -13.84 -18.62
N ARG A 380 2.95 -13.35 -17.49
CA ARG A 380 2.90 -11.89 -17.21
C ARG A 380 4.27 -11.32 -16.88
N HIS A 381 4.93 -11.89 -15.86
CA HIS A 381 6.23 -11.40 -15.42
C HIS A 381 7.29 -11.48 -16.53
N PRO A 382 7.41 -12.58 -17.29
CA PRO A 382 8.31 -12.60 -18.46
C PRO A 382 7.99 -11.55 -19.53
N SER A 383 6.70 -11.25 -19.77
CA SER A 383 6.29 -10.22 -20.73
C SER A 383 6.67 -8.82 -20.24
N LEU A 384 6.48 -8.53 -18.94
CA LEU A 384 6.92 -7.29 -18.31
C LEU A 384 8.42 -7.09 -18.45
N VAL A 385 9.20 -8.12 -18.08
CA VAL A 385 10.67 -8.12 -18.20
C VAL A 385 11.11 -7.93 -19.65
N SER A 386 10.44 -8.59 -20.60
CA SER A 386 10.75 -8.44 -22.03
C SER A 386 10.58 -7.01 -22.51
N LEU A 387 9.48 -6.33 -22.17
CA LEU A 387 9.27 -4.94 -22.55
C LEU A 387 10.33 -4.01 -21.92
N MET A 388 10.68 -4.25 -20.66
CA MET A 388 11.75 -3.46 -20.00
C MET A 388 13.11 -3.63 -20.65
N ARG A 389 13.43 -4.82 -21.17
CA ARG A 389 14.64 -5.04 -21.99
C ARG A 389 14.59 -4.29 -23.31
N CYS A 390 13.45 -4.29 -24.01
CA CYS A 390 13.28 -3.54 -25.24
C CYS A 390 13.50 -2.03 -25.04
N LEU A 391 13.16 -1.50 -23.86
CA LEU A 391 13.39 -0.10 -23.50
C LEU A 391 14.79 0.17 -22.92
N GLY A 392 15.61 -0.86 -22.69
CA GLY A 392 16.95 -0.71 -22.12
C GLY A 392 16.96 -0.25 -20.65
N ILE A 393 15.86 -0.44 -19.91
CA ILE A 393 15.70 0.07 -18.54
C ILE A 393 16.74 -0.53 -17.58
N PHE A 394 17.07 -1.82 -17.73
CA PHE A 394 18.08 -2.48 -16.90
C PHE A 394 19.50 -1.94 -17.13
N GLN A 395 19.75 -1.28 -18.26
CA GLN A 395 21.03 -0.66 -18.62
C GLN A 395 21.04 0.86 -18.43
N LEU A 396 19.94 1.45 -17.94
CA LEU A 396 19.80 2.89 -17.82
C LEU A 396 20.91 3.50 -16.97
N LYS A 397 21.53 4.56 -17.50
CA LYS A 397 22.46 5.44 -16.78
C LYS A 397 21.83 6.81 -16.66
N ARG A 398 21.99 7.44 -15.50
CA ARG A 398 21.44 8.77 -15.26
C ARG A 398 22.09 9.79 -16.19
N SER A 399 21.31 10.69 -16.78
CA SER A 399 21.80 11.68 -17.73
C SER A 399 22.61 12.79 -17.05
N ALA A 400 22.29 13.12 -15.80
CA ALA A 400 22.97 14.14 -15.01
C ALA A 400 23.12 13.70 -13.54
N PRO A 401 24.15 14.21 -12.82
CA PRO A 401 24.22 14.04 -11.39
C PRO A 401 23.16 14.90 -10.67
N PRO A 402 22.72 14.50 -9.45
CA PRO A 402 21.67 15.21 -8.71
C PRO A 402 21.95 16.69 -8.41
N THR A 403 23.21 17.12 -8.46
CA THR A 403 23.66 18.47 -8.10
C THR A 403 23.38 19.55 -9.16
N VAL A 404 23.00 19.18 -10.39
CA VAL A 404 22.83 20.13 -11.51
C VAL A 404 21.47 20.86 -11.49
N CYS A 405 20.52 20.41 -10.67
CA CYS A 405 19.11 20.85 -10.75
C CYS A 405 18.78 22.18 -10.04
N THR A 406 19.74 23.07 -9.77
CA THR A 406 19.49 24.28 -8.95
C THR A 406 18.45 25.20 -9.61
N GLY A 407 17.19 25.07 -9.20
CA GLY A 407 16.05 25.84 -9.71
C GLY A 407 15.51 25.40 -11.07
N ASP A 408 15.98 24.28 -11.65
CA ASP A 408 15.48 23.76 -12.93
C ASP A 408 14.54 22.57 -12.74
N ASP A 409 13.25 22.88 -12.70
CA ASP A 409 12.16 21.92 -12.57
C ASP A 409 12.05 20.94 -13.76
N VAL A 410 12.51 21.32 -14.96
CA VAL A 410 12.45 20.46 -16.15
C VAL A 410 13.49 19.35 -16.03
N THR A 411 14.74 19.72 -15.71
CA THR A 411 15.81 18.75 -15.50
C THR A 411 15.52 17.86 -14.29
N TRP A 412 15.00 18.41 -13.20
CA TRP A 412 14.59 17.61 -12.04
C TRP A 412 13.51 16.59 -12.39
N ARG A 413 12.45 16.96 -13.13
CA ARG A 413 11.42 16.01 -13.58
C ARG A 413 11.96 14.93 -14.52
N ALA A 414 12.91 15.27 -15.38
CA ALA A 414 13.60 14.28 -16.22
C ALA A 414 14.38 13.27 -15.37
N LEU A 415 15.12 13.75 -14.37
CA LEU A 415 15.83 12.90 -13.41
C LEU A 415 14.89 12.03 -12.56
N VAL A 416 13.74 12.56 -12.14
CA VAL A 416 12.70 11.76 -11.47
C VAL A 416 12.19 10.65 -12.39
N THR A 417 12.01 10.92 -13.68
CA THR A 417 11.59 9.91 -14.67
C THR A 417 12.63 8.80 -14.84
N GLU A 418 13.92 9.16 -14.88
CA GLU A 418 15.02 8.18 -14.86
C GLU A 418 15.02 7.36 -13.57
N GLU A 419 14.81 8.00 -12.43
CA GLU A 419 14.74 7.32 -11.14
C GLU A 419 13.54 6.37 -11.03
N VAL A 420 12.37 6.74 -11.58
CA VAL A 420 11.23 5.82 -11.74
C VAL A 420 11.67 4.56 -12.49
N CYS A 421 12.45 4.70 -13.57
CA CYS A 421 12.94 3.56 -14.34
C CYS A 421 13.94 2.70 -13.53
N VAL A 422 14.85 3.32 -12.77
CA VAL A 422 15.79 2.62 -11.87
C VAL A 422 15.02 1.84 -10.79
N ARG A 423 13.96 2.44 -10.23
CA ARG A 423 13.08 1.78 -9.26
C ARG A 423 12.26 0.67 -9.92
N LEU A 424 11.71 0.87 -11.11
CA LEU A 424 11.09 -0.23 -11.86
C LEU A 424 12.06 -1.40 -12.06
N ALA A 425 13.29 -1.15 -12.53
CA ALA A 425 14.31 -2.18 -12.70
C ALA A 425 14.55 -2.95 -11.38
N SER A 426 14.71 -2.22 -10.29
CA SER A 426 15.00 -2.80 -8.97
C SER A 426 13.84 -3.62 -8.40
N TRP A 427 12.61 -3.12 -8.50
CA TRP A 427 11.44 -3.82 -7.95
C TRP A 427 10.92 -4.94 -8.83
N VAL A 428 11.08 -4.86 -10.16
CA VAL A 428 10.84 -6.02 -11.04
C VAL A 428 11.89 -7.10 -10.78
N PHE A 429 13.15 -6.73 -10.52
CA PHE A 429 14.18 -7.68 -10.09
C PHE A 429 13.87 -8.32 -8.72
N LEU A 430 13.36 -7.55 -7.75
CA LEU A 430 12.89 -8.10 -6.48
C LEU A 430 11.72 -9.08 -6.69
N ALA A 431 10.77 -8.74 -7.57
CA ALA A 431 9.68 -9.64 -7.92
C ALA A 431 10.18 -10.94 -8.57
N ASP A 432 11.14 -10.87 -9.50
CA ASP A 432 11.77 -12.04 -10.12
C ASP A 432 12.50 -12.94 -9.10
N GLY A 433 13.27 -12.31 -8.21
CA GLY A 433 13.96 -13.01 -7.11
C GLY A 433 12.97 -13.65 -6.13
N PHE A 434 11.86 -12.98 -5.84
CA PHE A 434 10.80 -13.52 -5.01
C PHE A 434 10.07 -14.69 -5.66
N LEU A 435 9.79 -14.62 -6.98
CA LEU A 435 9.27 -15.76 -7.73
C LEU A 435 10.25 -16.95 -7.72
N THR A 436 11.55 -16.67 -7.76
CA THR A 436 12.61 -17.68 -7.68
C THR A 436 12.62 -18.37 -6.32
N VAL A 437 12.62 -17.59 -5.23
CA VAL A 437 12.66 -18.12 -3.86
C VAL A 437 11.35 -18.86 -3.53
N CYS A 438 10.20 -18.23 -3.76
CA CYS A 438 8.92 -18.76 -3.30
C CYS A 438 8.37 -19.87 -4.17
N PHE A 439 8.64 -19.86 -5.48
CA PHE A 439 7.99 -20.75 -6.45
C PHE A 439 8.98 -21.54 -7.31
N LYS A 440 10.28 -21.46 -7.01
CA LYS A 440 11.32 -22.12 -7.81
C LYS A 440 11.25 -21.75 -9.28
N ASN A 441 10.78 -20.54 -9.58
CA ASN A 441 10.85 -20.03 -10.94
C ASN A 441 12.32 -19.84 -11.30
N ARG A 442 12.71 -20.17 -12.53
CA ARG A 442 14.05 -19.80 -12.98
C ARG A 442 14.11 -18.26 -13.06
N PRO A 443 15.14 -17.62 -12.48
CA PRO A 443 15.32 -16.17 -12.59
C PRO A 443 15.23 -15.76 -14.06
N THR A 444 14.29 -14.87 -14.37
CA THR A 444 14.14 -14.35 -15.71
C THR A 444 15.13 -13.24 -15.96
N ILE A 445 15.56 -12.50 -14.93
CA ILE A 445 16.53 -11.40 -15.02
C ILE A 445 17.91 -11.88 -14.56
N SER A 446 18.93 -11.63 -15.40
CA SER A 446 20.32 -11.88 -15.00
C SER A 446 20.86 -10.73 -14.15
N ILE A 447 21.55 -11.05 -13.07
CA ILE A 447 22.25 -10.02 -12.28
C ILE A 447 23.29 -9.29 -13.12
N PHE A 448 23.83 -9.94 -14.15
CA PHE A 448 24.84 -9.36 -15.03
C PHE A 448 24.27 -8.39 -16.08
N GLU A 449 22.95 -8.39 -16.33
CA GLU A 449 22.29 -7.36 -17.15
C GLU A 449 21.79 -6.16 -16.32
N MET A 450 21.77 -6.26 -14.98
CA MET A 450 21.41 -5.18 -14.05
C MET A 450 22.54 -4.14 -13.94
N GLU A 451 22.69 -3.32 -14.97
CA GLU A 451 23.70 -2.26 -15.01
C GLU A 451 23.23 -0.92 -14.44
N CYS A 452 21.92 -0.74 -14.26
CA CYS A 452 21.38 0.45 -13.64
C CYS A 452 21.94 0.61 -12.21
N PRO A 453 22.19 1.86 -11.77
CA PRO A 453 22.64 2.13 -10.41
C PRO A 453 21.57 1.72 -9.38
N PHE A 454 21.96 1.61 -8.11
CA PHE A 454 20.94 1.50 -7.05
C PHE A 454 19.98 2.72 -7.04
N PRO A 455 18.73 2.52 -6.57
CA PRO A 455 17.79 3.59 -6.31
C PRO A 455 18.37 4.64 -5.37
N TRP A 456 17.87 5.86 -5.47
CA TRP A 456 18.14 6.88 -4.47
C TRP A 456 17.46 6.57 -3.14
N ARG A 457 18.04 7.08 -2.07
CA ARG A 457 17.44 7.02 -0.73
C ARG A 457 16.11 7.74 -0.70
N THR A 458 15.25 7.35 0.24
CA THR A 458 13.89 7.85 0.38
C THR A 458 13.84 9.37 0.48
N GLU A 459 14.78 10.01 1.17
CA GLU A 459 14.79 11.47 1.34
C GLU A 459 14.97 12.22 0.01
N LEU A 460 15.84 11.71 -0.86
CA LEU A 460 16.09 12.30 -2.17
C LEU A 460 14.95 11.97 -3.16
N TRP A 461 14.39 10.76 -3.04
CA TRP A 461 13.22 10.33 -3.82
C TRP A 461 11.93 11.06 -3.44
N GLU A 462 11.77 11.52 -2.21
CA GLU A 462 10.56 12.22 -1.76
C GLU A 462 10.67 13.75 -1.85
N ALA A 463 11.72 14.27 -2.51
CA ALA A 463 11.89 15.70 -2.69
C ALA A 463 10.70 16.31 -3.47
N GLU A 464 10.13 17.40 -2.94
CA GLU A 464 8.89 17.97 -3.49
C GLU A 464 9.09 18.84 -4.74
N ASN A 465 10.30 19.36 -4.94
CA ASN A 465 10.66 20.25 -6.04
C ASN A 465 12.17 20.25 -6.28
N ALA A 466 12.61 20.86 -7.39
CA ALA A 466 14.02 20.92 -7.77
C ALA A 466 14.90 21.56 -6.68
N SER A 467 14.39 22.58 -5.98
CA SER A 467 15.15 23.27 -4.92
C SER A 467 15.35 22.39 -3.69
N ALA A 468 14.32 21.68 -3.24
CA ALA A 468 14.41 20.71 -2.15
C ALA A 468 15.36 19.57 -2.52
N PHE A 469 15.25 19.06 -3.75
CA PHE A 469 16.12 18.02 -4.29
C PHE A 469 17.59 18.44 -4.30
N SER A 470 17.92 19.61 -4.85
CA SER A 470 19.30 20.13 -4.87
C SER A 470 19.88 20.35 -3.47
N ARG A 471 19.07 20.82 -2.51
CA ARG A 471 19.51 21.01 -1.12
C ARG A 471 19.85 19.67 -0.44
N ILE A 472 19.04 18.64 -0.65
CA ILE A 472 19.29 17.29 -0.10
C ILE A 472 20.52 16.68 -0.80
N ALA A 473 20.59 16.77 -2.12
CA ALA A 473 21.73 16.29 -2.91
C ALA A 473 23.06 16.93 -2.48
N ALA A 474 23.08 18.23 -2.19
CA ALA A 474 24.27 18.95 -1.73
C ALA A 474 24.83 18.41 -0.40
N THR A 475 23.96 17.90 0.50
CA THR A 475 24.41 17.29 1.75
C THR A 475 25.01 15.89 1.58
N ASP A 476 24.72 15.23 0.46
CA ASP A 476 25.12 13.85 0.14
C ASP A 476 26.24 13.79 -0.93
N GLU A 477 26.84 14.93 -1.29
CA GLU A 477 27.84 15.09 -2.38
C GLU A 477 29.05 14.13 -2.30
N ALA A 478 29.41 13.65 -1.11
CA ALA A 478 30.53 12.71 -0.95
C ALA A 478 30.20 11.24 -1.35
N LYS A 479 28.95 10.95 -1.75
CA LYS A 479 28.39 9.58 -1.75
C LYS A 479 27.72 9.12 -3.05
N LEU A 480 27.72 9.96 -4.09
CA LEU A 480 27.20 9.64 -5.43
C LEU A 480 28.36 9.66 -6.44
N PRO A 481 28.45 8.71 -7.39
CA PRO A 481 27.37 7.83 -7.87
C PRO A 481 27.26 6.49 -7.13
N MET A 482 26.02 6.02 -6.96
CA MET A 482 25.74 4.67 -6.44
C MET A 482 26.18 3.61 -7.46
N PRO A 483 26.80 2.50 -7.04
CA PRO A 483 27.15 1.41 -7.94
C PRO A 483 25.91 0.71 -8.49
N SER A 484 26.09 -0.02 -9.57
CA SER A 484 25.07 -0.95 -10.08
C SER A 484 24.94 -2.19 -9.20
N VAL A 485 23.78 -2.85 -9.26
CA VAL A 485 23.55 -4.13 -8.57
C VAL A 485 24.62 -5.15 -8.98
N ARG A 486 24.94 -5.19 -10.29
CA ARG A 486 26.01 -6.04 -10.85
C ARG A 486 27.37 -5.79 -10.19
N GLU A 487 27.78 -4.53 -10.07
CA GLU A 487 29.08 -4.17 -9.47
C GLU A 487 29.13 -4.53 -7.98
N ALA A 488 28.06 -4.25 -7.23
CA ALA A 488 27.98 -4.59 -5.82
C ALA A 488 28.07 -6.10 -5.57
N ILE A 489 27.38 -6.91 -6.37
CA ILE A 489 27.44 -8.37 -6.27
C ILE A 489 28.81 -8.91 -6.70
N ARG A 490 29.42 -8.34 -7.75
CA ARG A 490 30.80 -8.69 -8.15
C ARG A 490 31.79 -8.48 -7.01
N LEU A 491 31.72 -7.33 -6.34
CA LEU A 491 32.58 -7.01 -5.19
C LEU A 491 32.37 -7.97 -4.01
N LEU A 492 31.12 -8.41 -3.76
CA LEU A 492 30.88 -9.43 -2.73
C LEU A 492 31.48 -10.79 -3.08
N LEU A 493 31.43 -11.19 -4.36
CA LEU A 493 31.92 -12.48 -4.84
C LEU A 493 33.45 -12.59 -4.91
N ASP A 494 34.17 -11.48 -5.02
CA ASP A 494 35.64 -11.49 -5.12
C ASP A 494 36.31 -11.86 -3.78
N ASN A 495 37.29 -12.76 -3.82
CA ASN A 495 37.88 -13.42 -2.63
C ASN A 495 39.17 -12.78 -2.10
N SER A 496 39.60 -11.63 -2.65
CA SER A 496 40.74 -10.90 -2.07
C SER A 496 40.39 -10.48 -0.64
N GLU A 497 41.34 -10.59 0.30
CA GLU A 497 41.28 -10.11 1.69
C GLU A 497 40.30 -8.93 1.86
N PRO A 498 39.41 -8.95 2.88
CA PRO A 498 38.32 -8.00 2.98
C PRO A 498 38.88 -6.62 3.31
N GLY A 499 39.23 -5.86 2.28
CA GLY A 499 38.69 -4.51 2.27
C GLY A 499 37.18 -4.71 2.32
N PRO A 500 36.46 -4.23 3.35
CA PRO A 500 35.00 -4.25 3.31
C PRO A 500 34.60 -3.66 1.96
N LEU A 501 33.43 -4.05 1.42
CA LEU A 501 32.71 -3.17 0.51
C LEU A 501 32.87 -1.77 1.12
N PRO A 502 33.58 -0.83 0.47
CA PRO A 502 34.37 0.16 1.19
C PRO A 502 33.47 0.76 2.25
N SER A 503 33.90 0.83 3.52
CA SER A 503 33.07 1.23 4.66
C SER A 503 32.37 2.58 4.46
N SER A 504 32.70 3.28 3.36
CA SER A 504 32.09 4.45 2.78
C SER A 504 30.84 4.24 1.90
N LEU A 505 30.46 3.02 1.50
CA LEU A 505 29.33 2.80 0.59
C LEU A 505 28.01 2.88 1.38
N PRO A 506 27.16 3.89 1.14
CA PRO A 506 26.05 4.24 2.03
C PRO A 506 24.81 3.38 1.73
N LEU A 507 24.92 2.06 1.85
CA LEU A 507 23.85 1.11 1.55
C LEU A 507 22.66 1.24 2.54
N SER A 508 21.44 1.18 2.00
CA SER A 508 20.20 1.13 2.77
C SER A 508 19.72 -0.31 2.90
N ALA A 509 18.72 -0.55 3.76
CA ALA A 509 18.05 -1.85 3.86
C ALA A 509 17.48 -2.31 2.51
N GLU A 510 16.95 -1.40 1.69
CA GLU A 510 16.44 -1.72 0.34
C GLU A 510 17.55 -2.24 -0.57
N HIS A 511 18.74 -1.61 -0.53
CA HIS A 511 19.89 -2.10 -1.30
C HIS A 511 20.33 -3.49 -0.85
N LEU A 512 20.37 -3.72 0.47
CA LEU A 512 20.71 -5.03 1.03
C LEU A 512 19.66 -6.09 0.68
N LEU A 513 18.38 -5.73 0.64
CA LEU A 513 17.29 -6.60 0.17
C LEU A 513 17.50 -7.00 -1.30
N ILE A 514 17.79 -6.04 -2.18
CA ILE A 514 18.10 -6.33 -3.60
C ILE A 514 19.29 -7.28 -3.72
N MET A 515 20.34 -7.03 -2.93
CA MET A 515 21.55 -7.86 -2.95
C MET A 515 21.31 -9.28 -2.47
N ILE A 516 20.49 -9.50 -1.42
CA ILE A 516 20.23 -10.85 -0.94
C ILE A 516 19.36 -11.65 -1.92
N TYR A 517 18.43 -11.01 -2.63
CA TYR A 517 17.69 -11.63 -3.73
C TYR A 517 18.59 -11.99 -4.92
N ALA A 518 19.58 -11.15 -5.22
CA ALA A 518 20.60 -11.47 -6.22
C ALA A 518 21.42 -12.72 -5.83
N LEU A 519 21.86 -12.81 -4.57
CA LEU A 519 22.58 -14.01 -4.11
C LEU A 519 21.71 -15.27 -4.14
N ASN A 520 20.43 -15.18 -3.79
CA ASN A 520 19.46 -16.28 -3.93
C ASN A 520 19.29 -16.72 -5.39
N SER A 521 19.20 -15.76 -6.32
CA SER A 521 19.09 -16.06 -7.76
C SER A 521 20.36 -16.74 -8.30
N LEU A 522 21.55 -16.31 -7.87
CA LEU A 522 22.82 -17.00 -8.20
C LEU A 522 22.85 -18.42 -7.63
N ALA A 523 22.41 -18.61 -6.40
CA ALA A 523 22.39 -19.93 -5.76
C ALA A 523 21.45 -20.90 -6.51
N PHE A 524 20.30 -20.41 -6.96
CA PHE A 524 19.38 -21.18 -7.79
C PHE A 524 20.04 -21.59 -9.12
N LEU A 525 20.65 -20.65 -9.85
CA LEU A 525 21.32 -20.92 -11.12
C LEU A 525 22.51 -21.87 -10.96
N ALA A 526 23.34 -21.69 -9.93
CA ALA A 526 24.48 -22.55 -9.65
C ALA A 526 24.11 -24.01 -9.35
N ARG A 527 22.88 -24.26 -8.87
CA ARG A 527 22.33 -25.61 -8.62
C ARG A 527 21.66 -26.24 -9.84
N THR A 528 21.17 -25.43 -10.77
CA THR A 528 20.36 -25.88 -11.91
C THR A 528 21.15 -25.95 -13.22
N ASP A 529 22.16 -25.10 -13.40
CA ASP A 529 22.96 -25.02 -14.62
C ASP A 529 24.18 -25.94 -14.56
N PHE A 530 24.32 -26.81 -15.58
CA PHE A 530 25.41 -27.79 -15.69
C PHE A 530 26.83 -27.18 -15.76
N PHE A 531 26.94 -25.92 -16.22
CA PHE A 531 28.20 -25.17 -16.33
C PHE A 531 28.32 -24.03 -15.32
N GLY A 532 27.62 -24.13 -14.17
CA GLY A 532 27.47 -23.09 -13.14
C GLY A 532 28.51 -21.96 -13.16
N SER A 533 28.07 -20.75 -13.53
CA SER A 533 28.95 -19.59 -13.74
C SER A 533 29.62 -19.10 -12.44
N VAL A 534 29.01 -19.37 -11.28
CA VAL A 534 29.52 -18.99 -9.96
C VAL A 534 29.45 -20.18 -8.99
N PRO A 535 30.57 -20.64 -8.41
CA PRO A 535 30.56 -21.76 -7.45
C PRO A 535 29.79 -21.46 -6.16
N LEU A 536 29.06 -22.44 -5.63
CA LEU A 536 28.28 -22.32 -4.37
C LEU A 536 29.11 -21.81 -3.18
N LYS A 537 30.38 -22.21 -3.10
CA LYS A 537 31.31 -21.72 -2.05
C LYS A 537 31.54 -20.21 -2.11
N LYS A 538 31.64 -19.63 -3.32
CA LYS A 538 31.78 -18.18 -3.50
C LYS A 538 30.50 -17.46 -3.09
N ILE A 539 29.33 -18.02 -3.45
CA ILE A 539 28.03 -17.47 -3.06
C ILE A 539 27.86 -17.48 -1.54
N LYS A 540 28.25 -18.58 -0.87
CA LYS A 540 28.23 -18.66 0.60
C LYS A 540 29.15 -17.61 1.25
N SER A 541 30.36 -17.43 0.72
CA SER A 541 31.28 -16.37 1.17
C SER A 541 30.67 -14.97 1.02
N ALA A 542 30.06 -14.70 -0.14
CA ALA A 542 29.36 -13.44 -0.40
C ALA A 542 28.17 -13.20 0.54
N ALA A 543 27.38 -14.25 0.84
CA ALA A 543 26.28 -14.18 1.81
C ALA A 543 26.78 -13.86 3.23
N ASN A 544 27.92 -14.41 3.64
CA ASN A 544 28.53 -14.08 4.94
C ASN A 544 29.00 -12.62 5.00
N LYS A 545 29.63 -12.11 3.94
CA LYS A 545 30.00 -10.68 3.84
C LYS A 545 28.77 -9.79 3.86
N TRP A 546 27.71 -10.16 3.16
CA TRP A 546 26.43 -9.45 3.22
C TRP A 546 25.90 -9.35 4.66
N LYS A 547 25.98 -10.43 5.43
CA LYS A 547 25.54 -10.44 6.84
C LYS A 547 26.40 -9.54 7.73
N GLN A 548 27.71 -9.46 7.49
CA GLN A 548 28.58 -8.51 8.17
C GLN A 548 28.16 -7.06 7.91
N ILE A 549 27.84 -6.73 6.65
CA ILE A 549 27.33 -5.39 6.29
C ILE A 549 25.99 -5.13 6.98
N TRP A 550 25.04 -6.07 6.90
CA TRP A 550 23.74 -5.94 7.56
C TRP A 550 23.87 -5.67 9.06
N ASN A 551 24.69 -6.45 9.76
CA ASN A 551 24.92 -6.25 11.19
C ASN A 551 25.58 -4.88 11.45
N SER A 552 26.57 -4.46 10.65
CA SER A 552 27.21 -3.16 10.85
C SER A 552 26.25 -1.97 10.76
N VAL A 553 25.15 -2.10 10.00
CA VAL A 553 24.15 -1.04 9.81
C VAL A 553 23.01 -1.16 10.82
N TYR A 554 22.60 -2.37 11.20
CA TYR A 554 21.34 -2.63 11.91
C TYR A 554 21.47 -3.37 13.25
N GLN A 555 22.67 -3.70 13.73
CA GLN A 555 22.88 -4.46 14.96
C GLN A 555 22.40 -3.75 16.25
N ASP A 556 22.39 -2.41 16.25
CA ASP A 556 21.96 -1.58 17.39
C ASP A 556 20.63 -0.83 17.14
N SER A 557 19.89 -1.19 16.09
CA SER A 557 18.64 -0.49 15.74
C SER A 557 17.52 -0.83 16.73
N ASN A 558 16.93 0.20 17.35
CA ASN A 558 15.73 0.04 18.18
C ASN A 558 14.57 -0.55 17.36
N ASN A 559 13.66 -1.30 18.01
CA ASN A 559 12.48 -1.89 17.36
C ASN A 559 11.67 -0.87 16.52
N ASP A 560 11.57 0.38 16.98
CA ASP A 560 10.88 1.46 16.26
C ASP A 560 11.55 1.85 14.93
N GLN A 561 12.89 1.80 14.86
CA GLN A 561 13.63 2.05 13.61
C GLN A 561 13.44 0.90 12.61
N MET A 562 13.38 -0.33 13.10
CA MET A 562 13.15 -1.51 12.27
C MET A 562 11.73 -1.55 11.68
N LEU A 563 10.72 -1.07 12.41
CA LEU A 563 9.36 -0.94 11.90
C LEU A 563 9.25 0.01 10.70
N LEU A 564 10.06 1.07 10.70
CA LEU A 564 10.10 2.05 9.61
C LEU A 564 10.73 1.49 8.32
N LEU A 565 11.47 0.39 8.36
CA LEU A 565 12.12 -0.15 7.16
C LEU A 565 11.16 -0.85 6.19
N GLY A 566 9.90 -1.08 6.56
CA GLY A 566 8.94 -1.78 5.70
C GLY A 566 9.33 -3.23 5.43
N TYR A 567 9.13 -3.70 4.19
CA TYR A 567 9.50 -5.05 3.76
C TYR A 567 11.01 -5.38 3.89
N PRO A 568 11.94 -4.46 3.56
CA PRO A 568 13.38 -4.68 3.75
C PRO A 568 13.82 -5.21 5.12
N LYS A 569 13.07 -4.98 6.21
CA LYS A 569 13.39 -5.53 7.54
C LYS A 569 13.50 -7.06 7.57
N HIS A 570 12.86 -7.74 6.63
CA HIS A 570 12.85 -9.21 6.52
C HIS A 570 14.01 -9.78 5.70
N ALA A 571 14.94 -8.95 5.21
CA ALA A 571 16.07 -9.41 4.41
C ALA A 571 16.95 -10.44 5.14
N GLU A 572 17.02 -10.36 6.47
CA GLU A 572 17.75 -11.33 7.29
C GLU A 572 17.15 -12.76 7.22
N GLU A 573 15.84 -12.89 7.15
CA GLU A 573 15.19 -14.21 6.99
C GLU A 573 15.54 -14.82 5.62
N LEU A 574 15.66 -13.99 4.57
CA LEU A 574 16.10 -14.44 3.24
C LEU A 574 17.57 -14.87 3.22
N TRP A 575 18.41 -14.22 4.03
CA TRP A 575 19.79 -14.63 4.23
C TRP A 575 19.89 -15.98 4.95
N LEU A 576 19.11 -16.16 6.02
CA LEU A 576 19.07 -17.42 6.75
C LEU A 576 18.60 -18.57 5.85
N LEU A 577 17.54 -18.33 5.05
CA LEU A 577 17.07 -19.30 4.07
C LEU A 577 18.17 -19.69 3.08
N LEU A 578 18.91 -18.69 2.55
CA LEU A 578 19.99 -18.89 1.59
C LEU A 578 21.13 -19.74 2.18
N THR A 579 21.63 -19.39 3.37
CA THR A 579 22.76 -20.09 3.98
C THR A 579 22.40 -21.53 4.33
N THR A 580 21.21 -21.76 4.92
CA THR A 580 20.73 -23.12 5.20
C THR A 580 20.61 -23.96 3.92
N MET A 581 20.08 -23.40 2.82
CA MET A 581 20.02 -24.10 1.54
C MET A 581 21.41 -24.45 0.98
N LEU A 582 22.40 -23.56 1.14
CA LEU A 582 23.77 -23.78 0.68
C LEU A 582 24.49 -24.85 1.52
N ASP A 583 24.21 -24.90 2.82
CA ASP A 583 24.79 -25.89 3.74
C ASP A 583 24.32 -27.30 3.40
N ILE A 584 23.01 -27.49 3.23
CA ILE A 584 22.43 -28.76 2.82
C ILE A 584 22.96 -29.22 1.45
N ALA A 585 23.09 -28.28 0.51
CA ALA A 585 23.61 -28.59 -0.82
C ALA A 585 25.06 -29.11 -0.79
N THR A 586 25.82 -28.85 0.28
CA THR A 586 27.18 -29.40 0.46
C THR A 586 27.21 -30.76 1.16
N GLU A 587 26.16 -31.13 1.88
CA GLU A 587 26.13 -32.33 2.73
C GLU A 587 25.55 -33.58 2.03
N ASN A 588 24.97 -33.45 0.82
CA ASN A 588 24.47 -34.55 -0.03
C ASN A 588 23.49 -35.55 0.62
N SER A 589 23.01 -35.29 1.85
CA SER A 589 22.39 -36.30 2.72
C SER A 589 20.88 -36.20 2.82
N THR A 590 20.26 -35.04 2.57
CA THR A 590 18.82 -34.80 2.76
C THR A 590 18.10 -34.43 1.47
N LYS A 591 17.14 -35.28 1.06
CA LYS A 591 16.22 -35.00 -0.06
C LYS A 591 14.97 -34.31 0.46
N LEU A 592 14.99 -32.98 0.51
CA LEU A 592 13.82 -32.17 0.88
C LEU A 592 13.05 -31.75 -0.39
N PRO A 593 11.70 -31.79 -0.39
CA PRO A 593 10.88 -31.44 -1.57
C PRO A 593 11.13 -30.03 -2.12
N TYR A 594 11.40 -29.06 -1.26
CA TYR A 594 11.75 -27.70 -1.67
C TYR A 594 13.14 -27.58 -2.31
N LEU A 595 14.03 -28.57 -2.14
CA LEU A 595 15.33 -28.57 -2.82
C LEU A 595 15.25 -29.19 -4.21
N ASP A 596 14.09 -29.70 -4.62
CA ASP A 596 13.82 -30.01 -6.02
C ASP A 596 13.87 -28.73 -6.87
N ASN A 597 14.39 -28.85 -8.09
CA ASN A 597 14.52 -27.75 -9.03
C ASN A 597 13.23 -27.51 -9.83
N ALA A 598 12.20 -28.35 -9.66
CA ALA A 598 10.91 -28.18 -10.31
C ALA A 598 10.16 -26.95 -9.78
N ALA A 599 9.71 -26.08 -10.70
CA ALA A 599 8.82 -24.96 -10.38
C ALA A 599 7.54 -25.44 -9.67
N THR A 600 7.03 -24.64 -8.73
CA THR A 600 5.81 -24.93 -7.97
C THR A 600 4.82 -23.77 -8.04
N ASP A 601 3.53 -24.04 -7.92
CA ASP A 601 2.49 -23.00 -7.78
C ASP A 601 2.03 -22.80 -6.32
N ASP A 602 2.40 -23.73 -5.44
CA ASP A 602 2.08 -23.69 -4.02
C ASP A 602 3.25 -23.17 -3.18
N LEU A 603 2.93 -22.55 -2.06
CA LEU A 603 3.92 -22.17 -1.03
C LEU A 603 4.14 -23.28 0.00
N GLY A 604 3.42 -24.41 -0.11
CA GLY A 604 3.43 -25.49 0.87
C GLY A 604 4.81 -26.11 1.02
N LYS A 605 5.48 -26.39 -0.10
CA LYS A 605 6.86 -26.92 -0.08
C LYS A 605 7.83 -25.98 0.64
N LEU A 606 7.72 -24.66 0.43
CA LEU A 606 8.56 -23.69 1.12
C LEU A 606 8.20 -23.62 2.61
N ASN A 607 6.90 -23.65 2.96
CA ASN A 607 6.47 -23.69 4.36
C ASN A 607 7.04 -24.90 5.11
N GLU A 608 6.93 -26.09 4.54
CA GLU A 608 7.49 -27.34 5.10
C GLU A 608 9.01 -27.23 5.29
N PHE A 609 9.70 -26.64 4.31
CA PHE A 609 11.15 -26.41 4.41
C PHE A 609 11.50 -25.44 5.54
N ILE A 610 10.78 -24.34 5.67
CA ILE A 610 10.97 -23.38 6.77
C ILE A 610 10.73 -24.05 8.12
N GLN A 611 9.66 -24.85 8.25
CA GLN A 611 9.39 -25.61 9.47
C GLN A 611 10.51 -26.61 9.79
N TRP A 612 11.08 -27.26 8.77
CA TRP A 612 12.25 -28.14 8.94
C TRP A 612 13.46 -27.36 9.43
N CYS A 613 13.77 -26.20 8.84
CA CYS A 613 14.87 -25.35 9.29
C CYS A 613 14.74 -24.97 10.78
N CYS A 614 13.53 -24.67 11.26
CA CYS A 614 13.29 -24.34 12.67
C CYS A 614 13.42 -25.52 13.64
N ARG A 615 13.41 -26.78 13.16
CA ARG A 615 13.49 -27.99 14.01
C ARG A 615 14.92 -28.52 14.15
N ASP A 616 15.77 -28.28 13.14
CA ASP A 616 17.13 -28.81 13.05
C ASP A 616 18.22 -27.76 13.38
N THR A 617 17.85 -26.54 13.79
CA THR A 617 18.71 -25.53 14.44
C THR A 617 18.58 -25.58 15.95
#